data_AF-A0A7S1YSX3-F1
#
_entry.id   AF-A0A7S1YSX3-F1
#
_cell.length_a   1.000
_cell.length_b   1.000
_cell.length_c   1.000
_cell.angle_alpha   90.00
_cell.angle_beta   90.00
_cell.angle_gamma   90.00
#
_symmetry.space_group_name_H-M   'P 1'
#
loop_
_entity.id
_entity.type
_entity.pdbx_description
1 polymer ?
#
loop_
_entity_poly.entity_id
_entity_poly.type
_entity_poly.pdbx_seq_one_letter_code
_entity_poly.pdbx_strand_id
1 'polypeptide(L)'
;NQTTTTTTVESDDDDDDDATALKPIRSNVLINVDAYKKSYCTATPYPHGVIDSLFVDGFLEKVLDEIKQNSKVKFKESDLFRVYQSIDLGNIKNDSEMAKE
;
A
#
# COMPACT_ATOMS: atom_id res chain seq x y z
N ASN A 1 -7.48 -33.67 -6.42
CA ASN A 1 -6.38 -33.13 -5.58
C ASN A 1 -5.44 -32.33 -6.46
N GLN A 2 -5.68 -31.02 -6.57
CA GLN A 2 -4.73 -30.11 -7.20
C GLN A 2 -3.80 -29.64 -6.08
N THR A 3 -2.54 -30.07 -6.14
CA THR A 3 -1.51 -29.74 -5.15
C THR A 3 -0.99 -28.34 -5.45
N THR A 4 -1.37 -27.38 -4.63
CA THR A 4 -0.81 -26.04 -4.54
C THR A 4 0.67 -26.18 -4.20
N THR A 5 1.57 -25.85 -5.12
CA THR A 5 3.00 -25.76 -4.83
C THR A 5 3.29 -24.35 -4.34
N THR A 6 3.19 -24.17 -3.02
CA THR A 6 3.76 -23.02 -2.32
C THR A 6 5.26 -23.18 -2.36
N THR A 7 5.91 -22.52 -3.32
CA THR A 7 7.36 -22.34 -3.29
C THR A 7 7.67 -21.24 -2.29
N THR A 8 7.94 -21.63 -1.04
CA THR A 8 8.68 -20.79 -0.10
C THR A 8 10.10 -20.69 -0.62
N VAL A 9 10.44 -19.56 -1.24
CA VAL A 9 11.83 -19.20 -1.53
C VAL A 9 12.32 -18.43 -0.31
N GLU A 10 13.00 -19.14 0.59
CA GLU A 10 13.94 -18.50 1.52
C GLU A 10 15.16 -18.10 0.68
N SER A 11 15.33 -16.80 0.48
CA SER A 11 16.55 -16.22 -0.07
C SER A 11 17.10 -15.21 0.95
N ASP A 12 18.11 -15.68 1.67
CA ASP A 12 19.14 -14.83 2.29
C ASP A 12 19.87 -14.12 1.14
N ASP A 13 19.56 -12.85 0.89
CA ASP A 13 20.30 -12.00 -0.05
C ASP A 13 20.55 -10.62 0.58
N ASP A 14 21.83 -10.36 0.85
CA ASP A 14 22.42 -9.07 1.18
C ASP A 14 22.25 -8.07 0.02
N ASP A 15 21.90 -6.83 0.38
CA ASP A 15 22.15 -5.56 -0.31
C ASP A 15 21.75 -5.40 -1.80
N ASP A 16 20.46 -5.15 -2.04
CA ASP A 16 20.00 -4.20 -3.07
C ASP A 16 18.86 -3.34 -2.50
N ASP A 17 19.21 -2.13 -2.03
CA ASP A 17 18.35 -1.24 -1.22
C ASP A 17 17.07 -0.84 -1.97
N ASP A 18 17.09 -0.75 -3.30
CA ASP A 18 15.94 -0.31 -4.12
C ASP A 18 14.90 -1.42 -4.38
N ALA A 19 15.35 -2.67 -4.52
CA ALA A 19 14.47 -3.83 -4.74
C ALA A 19 13.62 -4.15 -3.50
N THR A 20 14.04 -3.70 -2.31
CA THR A 20 13.34 -3.94 -1.05
C THR A 20 12.02 -3.16 -0.94
N ALA A 21 11.97 -1.95 -1.50
CA ALA A 21 10.79 -1.08 -1.41
C ALA A 21 9.58 -1.62 -2.19
N LEU A 22 9.82 -2.43 -3.22
CA LEU A 22 8.77 -3.02 -4.04
C LEU A 22 8.27 -4.37 -3.52
N LYS A 23 8.95 -4.98 -2.53
CA LYS A 23 8.55 -6.27 -1.93
C LYS A 23 7.07 -6.34 -1.50
N PRO A 24 6.45 -5.26 -0.96
CA PRO A 24 5.05 -5.30 -0.58
C PRO A 24 4.06 -5.31 -1.76
N ILE A 25 4.49 -4.91 -2.96
CA ILE A 25 3.63 -4.82 -4.14
C ILE A 25 3.55 -6.20 -4.81
N ARG A 26 2.34 -6.65 -5.18
CA ARG A 26 2.19 -7.92 -5.89
C ARG A 26 2.85 -7.84 -7.28
N SER A 27 3.62 -8.87 -7.64
CA SER A 27 4.35 -8.92 -8.91
C SER A 27 3.45 -8.87 -10.15
N ASN A 28 2.20 -9.32 -10.04
CA ASN A 28 1.22 -9.25 -11.14
C ASN A 28 0.90 -7.81 -11.58
N VAL A 29 1.11 -6.82 -10.71
CA VAL A 29 0.89 -5.41 -11.01
C VAL A 29 1.87 -4.93 -12.09
N LEU A 30 3.14 -5.34 -11.99
CA LEU A 30 4.19 -4.99 -12.95
C LEU A 30 4.08 -5.79 -14.26
N ILE A 31 3.40 -6.94 -14.24
CA ILE A 31 3.18 -7.77 -15.44
C ILE A 31 2.01 -7.24 -16.27
N ASN A 32 0.94 -6.75 -15.64
CA ASN A 32 -0.32 -6.40 -16.30
C ASN A 32 -0.41 -4.93 -16.75
N VAL A 33 0.72 -4.25 -16.97
CA VAL A 33 0.79 -2.80 -17.27
C VAL A 33 -0.06 -2.41 -18.47
N ASP A 34 -0.04 -3.18 -19.55
CA ASP A 34 -0.83 -2.88 -20.76
C ASP A 34 -2.34 -2.98 -20.52
N ALA A 35 -2.77 -3.93 -19.68
CA ALA A 35 -4.17 -4.07 -19.31
C ALA A 35 -4.64 -2.86 -18.49
N TYR A 36 -3.82 -2.40 -17.54
CA TYR A 36 -4.12 -1.19 -16.76
C TYR A 36 -4.13 0.06 -17.63
N LYS A 37 -3.18 0.20 -18.56
CA LYS A 37 -3.15 1.32 -19.52
C LYS A 37 -4.42 1.36 -20.36
N LYS A 38 -4.85 0.20 -20.89
CA LYS A 38 -6.09 0.10 -21.66
C LYS A 38 -7.30 0.47 -20.79
N SER A 39 -7.41 -0.11 -19.60
CA SER A 39 -8.51 0.17 -18.67
C SER A 39 -8.60 1.65 -18.35
N TYR A 40 -7.46 2.29 -18.03
CA TYR A 40 -7.37 3.71 -17.75
C TYR A 40 -7.89 4.58 -18.90
N CYS A 41 -7.44 4.31 -20.13
CA CYS A 41 -7.84 5.09 -21.30
C CYS A 41 -9.32 4.91 -21.67
N THR A 42 -9.90 3.73 -21.41
CA THR A 42 -11.30 3.44 -21.74
C THR A 42 -12.28 3.77 -20.62
N ALA A 43 -11.79 4.15 -19.44
CA ALA A 43 -12.61 4.39 -18.29
C ALA A 43 -13.49 5.64 -18.48
N THR A 44 -14.75 5.55 -18.04
CA THR A 44 -15.74 6.64 -18.12
C THR A 44 -16.30 6.91 -16.73
N PRO A 45 -16.74 8.15 -16.42
CA PRO A 45 -16.87 9.33 -17.30
C PRO A 45 -15.57 10.11 -17.54
N TYR A 46 -14.48 9.73 -16.90
CA TYR A 46 -13.14 10.30 -17.10
C TYR A 46 -12.07 9.21 -16.96
N PRO A 47 -10.85 9.41 -17.50
CA PRO A 47 -9.76 8.45 -17.36
C PRO A 47 -9.43 8.17 -15.88
N HIS A 48 -9.53 6.91 -15.48
CA HIS A 48 -9.21 6.43 -14.13
C HIS A 48 -8.82 4.95 -14.16
N GLY A 49 -7.99 4.51 -13.22
CA GLY A 49 -7.52 3.13 -13.14
C GLY A 49 -7.83 2.52 -11.78
N VAL A 50 -8.15 1.22 -11.77
CA VAL A 50 -8.30 0.42 -10.56
C VAL A 50 -7.30 -0.73 -10.65
N ILE A 51 -6.48 -0.88 -9.61
CA ILE A 51 -5.54 -2.00 -9.47
C ILE A 51 -6.03 -2.83 -8.29
N ASP A 52 -6.67 -3.94 -8.59
CA ASP A 52 -7.14 -4.86 -7.56
C ASP A 52 -5.96 -5.60 -6.92
N SER A 53 -6.00 -5.73 -5.59
CA SER A 53 -4.99 -6.45 -4.81
C SER A 53 -3.56 -5.96 -5.06
N LEU A 54 -3.33 -4.64 -4.94
CA LEU A 54 -2.01 -4.02 -5.14
C LEU A 54 -0.92 -4.60 -4.24
N PHE A 55 -1.25 -4.96 -3.00
CA PHE A 55 -0.29 -5.42 -2.00
C PHE A 55 -0.36 -6.94 -1.78
N VAL A 56 0.76 -7.52 -1.36
CA VAL A 56 0.83 -8.91 -0.89
C VAL A 56 -0.07 -9.11 0.33
N ASP A 57 -0.56 -10.34 0.50
CA ASP A 57 -1.48 -10.65 1.59
C ASP A 57 -0.85 -10.43 2.97
N GLY A 58 -1.66 -9.95 3.92
CA GLY A 58 -1.23 -9.65 5.28
C GLY A 58 -0.43 -8.35 5.45
N PHE A 59 0.10 -7.74 4.38
CA PHE A 59 0.82 -6.46 4.50
C PHE A 59 -0.10 -5.32 4.98
N LEU A 60 -1.24 -5.13 4.31
CA LEU A 60 -2.19 -4.08 4.69
C LEU A 60 -2.85 -4.32 6.05
N GLU A 61 -2.94 -5.57 6.50
CA GLU A 61 -3.45 -5.89 7.85
C GLU A 61 -2.51 -5.37 8.92
N LYS A 62 -1.20 -5.61 8.77
CA LYS A 62 -0.17 -5.08 9.69
C LYS A 62 -0.15 -3.55 9.69
N VAL A 63 -0.20 -2.92 8.51
CA VAL A 63 -0.27 -1.45 8.39
C VAL A 63 -1.53 -0.91 9.04
N LEU A 64 -2.67 -1.57 8.87
CA LEU A 64 -3.92 -1.16 9.51
C LEU A 64 -3.84 -1.23 11.03
N ASP A 65 -3.25 -2.29 11.58
CA ASP A 65 -3.07 -2.44 13.02
C ASP A 65 -2.15 -1.35 13.58
N GLU A 66 -1.05 -1.04 12.88
CA GLU A 66 -0.14 0.04 13.23
C GLU A 66 -0.86 1.41 13.22
N ILE A 67 -1.63 1.71 12.17
CA ILE A 67 -2.40 2.95 12.06
C ILE A 67 -3.41 3.07 13.19
N LYS A 68 -4.12 2.00 13.55
CA LYS A 68 -5.11 2.03 14.64
C LYS A 68 -4.47 2.31 15.99
N GLN A 69 -3.28 1.78 16.24
CA GLN A 69 -2.58 1.93 17.52
C GLN A 69 -1.91 3.29 17.65
N ASN A 70 -1.36 3.83 16.55
CA ASN A 70 -0.47 4.98 16.59
C ASN A 70 -1.07 6.26 16.01
N SER A 71 -2.11 6.17 15.18
CA SER A 71 -2.63 7.35 14.48
C SER A 71 -3.53 8.21 15.35
N LYS A 72 -3.19 9.50 15.45
CA LYS A 72 -4.05 10.53 16.03
C LYS A 72 -4.80 11.22 14.91
N VAL A 73 -6.13 11.21 14.98
CA VAL A 73 -7.02 11.84 14.01
C VAL A 73 -7.76 13.02 14.62
N LYS A 74 -7.99 14.06 13.81
CA LYS A 74 -8.80 15.23 14.16
C LYS A 74 -10.00 15.31 13.23
N PHE A 75 -11.18 15.51 13.80
CA PHE A 75 -12.39 15.75 13.02
C PHE A 75 -12.29 17.11 12.30
N LYS A 76 -12.63 17.11 11.01
CA LYS A 76 -12.75 18.31 10.18
C LYS A 76 -14.07 18.27 9.42
N GLU A 77 -14.76 19.39 9.49
CA GLU A 77 -16.01 19.62 8.78
C GLU A 77 -15.91 20.94 8.01
N SER A 78 -16.35 20.89 6.76
CA SER A 78 -16.53 22.03 5.88
C SER A 78 -17.87 21.91 5.15
N ASP A 79 -18.17 22.89 4.30
CA ASP A 79 -19.28 22.81 3.35
C ASP A 79 -19.16 21.63 2.37
N LEU A 80 -17.93 21.20 2.06
CA LEU A 80 -17.66 20.14 1.09
C LEU A 80 -17.54 18.73 1.70
N PHE A 81 -17.09 18.60 2.96
CA PHE A 81 -16.82 17.27 3.54
C PHE A 81 -16.90 17.22 5.08
N ARG A 82 -17.00 15.99 5.59
CA ARG A 82 -16.95 15.65 7.02
C ARG A 82 -16.10 14.41 7.22
N VAL A 83 -14.87 14.57 7.72
CA VAL A 83 -13.89 13.48 7.82
C VAL A 83 -13.03 13.56 9.07
N TYR A 84 -12.52 12.43 9.53
CA TYR A 84 -11.40 12.36 10.47
C TYR A 84 -10.10 12.36 9.68
N GLN A 85 -9.32 13.43 9.82
CA GLN A 85 -8.03 13.58 9.15
C GLN A 85 -6.90 13.28 10.13
N SER A 86 -5.97 12.40 9.76
CA SER A 86 -4.75 12.16 10.52
C SER A 86 -3.82 13.38 10.50
N ILE A 87 -2.80 13.36 11.35
CA ILE A 87 -1.65 14.25 11.22
C ILE A 87 -1.00 14.03 9.84
N ASP A 88 -0.38 15.08 9.31
CA ASP A 88 0.35 15.05 8.04
C ASP A 88 1.47 14.00 8.08
N LEU A 89 1.33 12.95 7.27
CA LEU A 89 2.30 11.86 7.16
C LEU A 89 3.61 12.32 6.50
N GLY A 90 3.60 13.43 5.76
CA GLY A 90 4.82 14.01 5.15
C GLY A 90 5.78 14.66 6.16
N ASN A 91 5.33 14.86 7.40
CA ASN A 91 6.11 15.46 8.49
C ASN A 91 6.50 14.45 9.58
N ILE A 92 6.32 13.15 9.35
CA ILE A 92 6.84 12.10 10.22
C ILE A 92 8.36 12.10 10.08
N LYS A 93 9.05 12.73 11.03
CA LYS A 93 10.50 12.62 11.16
C LYS A 93 10.82 11.26 11.77
N ASN A 94 11.87 10.60 11.29
CA ASN A 94 12.42 9.36 11.87
C ASN A 94 12.78 9.50 13.38
N ASP A 95 12.82 10.73 13.90
CA ASP A 95 13.15 11.06 15.29
C ASP A 95 11.96 11.60 16.11
N SER A 96 10.73 11.55 15.60
CA SER A 96 9.57 11.87 16.44
C SER A 96 9.29 10.70 17.39
N GLU A 97 8.91 10.97 18.64
CA GLU A 97 8.61 10.02 19.74
C GLU A 97 7.68 8.83 19.39
N MET A 98 7.14 8.78 18.18
CA MET A 98 6.38 7.65 17.62
C MET A 98 7.29 6.55 17.03
N ALA A 99 8.62 6.76 16.95
CA ALA A 99 9.61 5.83 16.40
C ALA A 99 10.47 5.12 17.47
N LYS A 100 10.13 5.27 18.75
CA LYS A 100 10.79 4.56 19.86
C LYS A 100 9.76 4.07 20.86
N GLU A 101 9.39 2.80 20.73
CA GLU A 101 9.40 1.79 21.80
C GLU A 101 9.16 0.38 21.22
#